data_AF-A0A672PZJ4-F1
#
_entry.id   AF-A0A672PZJ4-F1
#
_cell.length_a   1.000
_cell.length_b   1.000
_cell.length_c   1.000
_cell.angle_alpha   90.00
_cell.angle_beta   90.00
_cell.angle_gamma   90.00
#
_symmetry.space_group_name_H-M   'P 1'
#
loop_
_entity.id
_entity.type
_entity.pdbx_description
1 polymer ?
#
loop_
_entity_poly.entity_id
_entity_poly.type
_entity_poly.pdbx_seq_one_letter_code
_entity_poly.pdbx_strand_id
1 'polypeptide(L)'
;MNYCCLYFQARNAEKAMTALARFRQAQLEEGRIKERRPFLASECNELPKAEKWRRQIISEISKKVAQIQNAGLGEFKIRDLNDEINKLLREKGHWEVRIKELGGPDYRRVGPKMLDHEGKEVPGNRGYKYFGAAKDLPGVRELFEKEPVAPPRKTRAELMKDIDADYYGYRDEDDGALVPLEQEYEKQGGASSAKHGHPGVVTERQIENN
;
A
#
# COMPACT_ATOMS: atom_id res chain seq x y z
N MET A 1 22.50 -39.56 -17.73
CA MET A 1 21.66 -38.74 -18.64
C MET A 1 22.16 -37.31 -18.88
N ASN A 2 23.11 -36.77 -18.09
CA ASN A 2 23.58 -35.38 -18.24
C ASN A 2 24.54 -35.10 -19.42
N TYR A 3 25.33 -36.08 -19.88
CA TYR A 3 26.33 -35.84 -20.92
C TYR A 3 25.76 -35.67 -22.33
N CYS A 4 24.63 -36.33 -22.65
CA CYS A 4 24.01 -36.24 -23.98
C CYS A 4 23.37 -34.86 -24.23
N CYS A 5 22.75 -34.27 -23.19
CA CYS A 5 22.11 -32.96 -23.30
C CYS A 5 23.13 -31.82 -23.43
N LEU A 6 24.24 -31.90 -22.67
CA LEU A 6 25.36 -30.96 -22.80
C LEU A 6 26.04 -31.05 -24.17
N TYR A 7 26.24 -32.27 -24.69
CA TYR A 7 26.85 -32.49 -26.00
C TYR A 7 25.95 -32.01 -27.16
N PHE A 8 24.64 -32.14 -27.02
CA PHE A 8 23.67 -31.61 -27.99
C PHE A 8 23.65 -30.07 -28.01
N GLN A 9 23.66 -29.42 -26.84
CA GLN A 9 23.72 -27.95 -26.72
C GLN A 9 25.05 -27.38 -27.24
N ALA A 10 26.18 -28.04 -26.94
CA ALA A 10 27.50 -27.65 -27.43
C ALA A 10 27.61 -27.74 -28.96
N ARG A 11 27.15 -28.84 -29.57
CA ARG A 11 27.12 -28.99 -31.04
C ARG A 11 26.25 -27.95 -31.74
N ASN A 12 25.17 -27.50 -31.12
CA ASN A 12 24.32 -26.45 -31.68
C ASN A 12 25.01 -25.07 -31.62
N ALA A 13 25.64 -24.76 -30.48
CA ALA A 13 26.41 -23.53 -30.32
C ALA A 13 27.59 -23.43 -31.30
N GLU A 14 28.32 -24.52 -31.52
CA GLU A 14 29.41 -24.58 -32.52
C GLU A 14 28.91 -24.36 -33.95
N LYS A 15 27.79 -25.00 -34.33
CA LYS A 15 27.16 -24.81 -35.64
C LYS A 15 26.69 -23.36 -35.85
N ALA A 16 26.13 -22.74 -34.83
CA ALA A 16 25.72 -21.33 -34.86
C ALA A 16 26.91 -20.36 -34.98
N MET A 17 28.11 -20.76 -34.56
CA MET A 17 29.34 -19.96 -34.61
C MET A 17 30.16 -20.15 -35.89
N THR A 18 29.73 -21.03 -36.81
CA THR A 18 30.42 -21.23 -38.09
C THR A 18 30.40 -19.97 -38.96
N ALA A 19 31.42 -19.82 -39.82
CA ALA A 19 31.53 -18.67 -40.73
C ALA A 19 30.28 -18.50 -41.61
N LEU A 20 29.69 -19.61 -42.09
CA LEU A 20 28.47 -19.59 -42.90
C LEU A 20 27.25 -19.14 -42.08
N ALA A 21 27.10 -19.60 -40.83
CA ALA A 21 26.01 -19.17 -39.96
C ALA A 21 26.11 -17.68 -39.62
N ARG A 22 27.32 -17.19 -39.31
CA ARG A 22 27.59 -15.76 -39.09
C ARG A 22 27.36 -14.93 -40.36
N PHE A 23 27.79 -15.41 -41.53
CA PHE A 23 27.55 -14.74 -42.81
C PHE A 23 26.05 -14.66 -43.14
N ARG A 24 25.30 -15.74 -42.92
CA ARG A 24 23.84 -15.76 -43.11
C ARG A 24 23.13 -14.82 -42.13
N GLN A 25 23.56 -14.76 -40.88
CA GLN A 25 23.05 -13.77 -39.93
C GLN A 25 23.41 -12.34 -40.35
N ALA A 26 24.63 -12.10 -40.81
CA ALA A 26 25.07 -10.80 -41.31
C ALA A 26 24.22 -10.36 -42.52
N GLN A 27 23.93 -11.25 -43.47
CA GLN A 27 23.02 -10.96 -44.60
C GLN A 27 21.57 -10.69 -44.17
N LEU A 28 21.08 -11.38 -43.13
CA LEU A 28 19.75 -11.12 -42.56
C LEU A 28 19.69 -9.80 -41.77
N GLU A 29 20.83 -9.36 -41.22
CA GLU A 29 20.98 -8.04 -40.58
C GLU A 29 21.31 -6.93 -41.60
N GLU A 30 21.87 -7.27 -42.76
CA GLU A 30 22.12 -6.36 -43.88
C GLU A 30 20.77 -5.82 -44.38
N GLY A 31 20.49 -4.54 -44.11
CA GLY A 31 19.22 -3.89 -44.38
C GLY A 31 18.32 -3.68 -43.15
N ARG A 32 18.63 -4.32 -42.01
CA ARG A 32 18.00 -4.04 -40.71
C ARG A 32 18.89 -3.13 -39.87
N ILE A 33 18.84 -1.84 -40.16
CA ILE A 33 19.41 -0.83 -39.26
C ILE A 33 18.66 -0.95 -37.93
N LYS A 34 19.37 -1.29 -36.85
CA LYS A 34 18.83 -1.22 -35.49
C LYS A 34 18.60 0.24 -35.15
N GLU A 35 17.44 0.75 -35.55
CA GLU A 35 16.98 2.08 -35.20
C GLU A 35 17.11 2.22 -33.68
N ARG A 36 17.79 3.28 -33.23
CA ARG A 36 17.82 3.64 -31.82
C ARG A 36 16.57 4.46 -31.51
N ARG A 37 16.05 4.24 -30.31
CA ARG A 37 14.95 5.06 -29.82
C ARG A 37 15.43 6.52 -29.69
N PRO A 38 14.64 7.49 -30.19
CA PRO A 38 14.89 8.91 -29.91
C PRO A 38 14.90 9.20 -28.41
N PHE A 39 15.68 10.18 -27.98
CA PHE A 39 15.72 10.57 -26.56
C PHE A 39 14.43 11.27 -26.12
N LEU A 40 13.86 12.10 -27.01
CA LEU A 40 12.62 12.82 -26.77
C LEU A 40 11.47 12.14 -27.52
N ALA A 41 10.39 11.82 -26.80
CA ALA A 41 9.18 11.26 -27.41
C ALA A 41 8.54 12.24 -28.41
N SER A 42 8.68 13.55 -28.18
CA SER A 42 8.13 14.61 -29.04
C SER A 42 8.69 14.62 -30.46
N GLU A 43 9.90 14.09 -30.67
CA GLU A 43 10.52 14.01 -32.01
C GLU A 43 9.83 12.97 -32.91
N CYS A 44 9.05 12.05 -32.33
CA CYS A 44 8.33 11.04 -33.08
C CYS A 44 6.93 11.54 -33.45
N ASN A 45 6.64 11.61 -34.75
CA ASN A 45 5.34 12.02 -35.30
C ASN A 45 4.50 10.85 -35.84
N GLU A 46 5.06 9.65 -35.86
CA GLU A 46 4.38 8.46 -36.38
C GLU A 46 3.88 7.58 -35.23
N LEU A 47 2.56 7.37 -35.19
CA LEU A 47 1.90 6.48 -34.23
C LEU A 47 2.53 5.06 -34.17
N PRO A 48 2.73 4.33 -35.28
CA PRO A 48 3.26 2.97 -35.22
C PRO A 48 4.71 2.90 -34.68
N LYS A 49 5.52 3.94 -34.93
CA LYS A 49 6.88 4.04 -34.36
C LYS A 49 6.81 4.30 -32.86
N ALA A 50 5.94 5.19 -32.40
CA ALA A 50 5.75 5.44 -30.97
C ALA A 50 5.33 4.18 -30.20
N GLU A 51 4.42 3.37 -30.76
CA GLU A 51 4.03 2.09 -30.17
C GLU A 51 5.17 1.06 -30.15
N LYS A 52 5.99 1.00 -31.21
CA LYS A 52 7.19 0.15 -31.26
C LYS A 52 8.14 0.50 -30.12
N TRP A 53 8.41 1.78 -29.91
CA TRP A 53 9.27 2.24 -28.83
C TRP A 53 8.72 1.92 -27.45
N ARG A 54 7.40 2.11 -27.24
CA ARG A 54 6.73 1.71 -26.00
C ARG A 54 6.90 0.21 -25.71
N ARG A 55 6.69 -0.66 -26.71
CA ARG A 55 6.87 -2.11 -26.56
C ARG A 55 8.30 -2.50 -26.24
N GLN A 56 9.27 -1.79 -26.82
CA GLN A 56 10.67 -2.00 -26.51
C GLN A 56 10.99 -1.62 -25.06
N ILE A 57 10.47 -0.50 -24.54
CA ILE A 57 10.63 -0.12 -23.12
C ILE A 57 10.12 -1.20 -22.20
N ILE A 58 8.90 -1.69 -22.46
CA ILE A 58 8.29 -2.75 -21.65
C ILE A 58 9.18 -4.00 -21.62
N SER A 59 9.72 -4.38 -22.77
CA SER A 59 10.63 -5.53 -22.88
C SER A 59 11.95 -5.33 -22.12
N GLU A 60 12.51 -4.12 -22.15
CA GLU A 60 13.70 -3.75 -21.37
C GLU A 60 13.42 -3.79 -19.86
N ILE A 61 12.26 -3.29 -19.43
CA ILE A 61 11.84 -3.35 -18.03
C ILE A 61 11.69 -4.81 -17.59
N SER A 62 10.97 -5.65 -18.33
CA SER A 62 10.79 -7.07 -17.97
C SER A 62 12.12 -7.81 -17.79
N LYS A 63 13.13 -7.52 -18.62
CA LYS A 63 14.48 -8.09 -18.47
C LYS A 63 15.15 -7.64 -17.17
N LYS A 64 15.04 -6.35 -16.81
CA LYS A 64 15.62 -5.82 -15.57
C LYS A 64 14.88 -6.32 -14.33
N VAL A 65 13.55 -6.43 -14.39
CA VAL A 65 12.76 -7.02 -13.29
C VAL A 65 13.18 -8.47 -13.05
N ALA A 66 13.35 -9.27 -14.10
CA ALA A 66 13.87 -10.64 -13.98
C ALA A 66 15.28 -10.68 -13.37
N GLN A 67 16.11 -9.67 -13.62
CA GLN A 67 17.43 -9.56 -12.97
C GLN A 67 17.31 -9.26 -11.48
N ILE A 68 16.42 -8.34 -11.07
CA ILE A 68 16.19 -7.97 -9.66
C ILE A 68 15.61 -9.12 -8.84
N GLN A 69 14.81 -10.01 -9.44
CA GLN A 69 14.27 -11.19 -8.75
C GLN A 69 15.38 -12.15 -8.28
N ASN A 70 16.59 -12.08 -8.83
CA ASN A 70 17.73 -12.86 -8.36
C ASN A 70 18.33 -12.21 -7.11
N ALA A 71 17.93 -12.68 -5.92
CA ALA A 71 18.40 -12.18 -4.62
C ALA A 71 19.92 -12.32 -4.38
N GLY A 72 20.65 -13.04 -5.24
CA GLY A 72 22.10 -13.16 -5.19
C GLY A 72 22.86 -11.99 -5.83
N LEU A 73 22.18 -11.01 -6.43
CA LEU A 73 22.82 -9.76 -6.85
C LEU A 73 23.13 -8.91 -5.62
N GLY A 74 24.36 -8.40 -5.53
CA GLY A 74 24.74 -7.50 -4.43
C GLY A 74 23.81 -6.28 -4.32
N GLU A 75 23.63 -5.77 -3.10
CA GLU A 75 22.70 -4.68 -2.78
C GLU A 75 22.85 -3.45 -3.69
N PHE A 76 24.09 -2.99 -3.92
CA PHE A 76 24.35 -1.84 -4.79
C PHE A 76 23.79 -2.05 -6.20
N LYS A 77 23.94 -3.26 -6.74
CA LYS A 77 23.46 -3.59 -8.08
C LYS A 77 21.92 -3.60 -8.14
N ILE A 78 21.27 -4.06 -7.08
CA ILE A 78 19.81 -4.05 -6.98
C ILE A 78 19.29 -2.60 -6.95
N ARG A 79 19.96 -1.70 -6.22
CA ARG A 79 19.62 -0.26 -6.20
C ARG A 79 19.74 0.38 -7.59
N ASP A 80 20.86 0.17 -8.27
CA ASP A 80 21.08 0.69 -9.63
C ASP A 80 20.02 0.17 -10.61
N LEU A 81 19.72 -1.13 -10.55
CA LEU A 81 18.69 -1.73 -11.41
C LEU A 81 17.30 -1.16 -11.11
N ASN A 82 16.99 -0.88 -9.85
CA ASN A 82 15.72 -0.26 -9.46
C ASN A 82 15.61 1.18 -9.98
N ASP A 83 16.69 1.96 -9.91
CA ASP A 83 16.76 3.31 -10.47
C ASP A 83 16.60 3.29 -12.00
N GLU A 84 17.26 2.37 -12.68
CA GLU A 84 17.14 2.18 -14.13
C GLU A 84 15.71 1.79 -14.53
N ILE A 85 15.04 0.92 -13.78
CA ILE A 85 13.62 0.57 -14.04
C ILE A 85 12.72 1.79 -13.83
N ASN A 86 12.92 2.55 -12.76
CA ASN A 86 12.13 3.78 -12.52
C ASN A 86 12.36 4.82 -13.62
N LYS A 87 13.59 4.92 -14.16
CA LYS A 87 13.88 5.78 -15.32
C LYS A 87 13.11 5.33 -16.56
N LEU A 88 13.12 4.04 -16.87
CA LEU A 88 12.38 3.46 -17.99
C LEU A 88 10.86 3.61 -17.84
N LEU A 89 10.34 3.53 -16.61
CA LEU A 89 8.92 3.73 -16.32
C LEU A 89 8.46 5.17 -16.59
N ARG A 90 9.29 6.17 -16.24
CA ARG A 90 9.03 7.56 -16.59
C ARG A 90 9.04 7.76 -18.11
N GLU A 91 10.03 7.18 -18.78
CA GLU A 91 10.13 7.21 -20.24
C GLU A 91 8.90 6.57 -20.90
N LYS A 92 8.45 5.39 -20.44
CA LYS A 92 7.20 4.76 -20.87
C LYS A 92 6.03 5.72 -20.74
N GLY A 93 5.94 6.44 -19.63
CA GLY A 93 4.91 7.45 -19.41
C GLY A 93 4.91 8.55 -20.47
N HIS A 94 6.09 9.07 -20.84
CA HIS A 94 6.23 10.06 -21.92
C HIS A 94 5.77 9.51 -23.28
N TRP A 95 6.13 8.26 -23.61
CA TRP A 95 5.67 7.62 -24.84
C TRP A 95 4.16 7.36 -24.85
N GLU A 96 3.56 7.00 -23.70
CA GLU A 96 2.11 6.81 -23.60
C GLU A 96 1.33 8.11 -23.77
N VAL A 97 1.85 9.23 -23.23
CA VAL A 97 1.29 10.57 -23.48
C VAL A 97 1.42 10.93 -24.95
N ARG A 98 2.59 10.71 -25.56
CA ARG A 98 2.81 11.02 -26.98
C ARG A 98 1.89 10.21 -27.90
N ILE A 99 1.68 8.93 -27.61
CA ILE A 99 0.76 8.08 -28.36
C ILE A 99 -0.66 8.65 -28.30
N LYS A 100 -1.10 9.11 -27.13
CA LYS A 100 -2.41 9.74 -26.96
C LYS A 100 -2.52 11.05 -27.74
N GLU A 101 -1.49 11.88 -27.74
CA GLU A 101 -1.44 13.12 -28.54
C GLU A 101 -1.51 12.85 -30.05
N LEU A 102 -0.91 11.76 -30.52
CA LEU A 102 -0.97 11.31 -31.91
C LEU A 102 -2.30 10.63 -32.29
N GLY A 103 -3.29 10.62 -31.39
CA GLY A 103 -4.61 10.01 -31.62
C GLY A 103 -4.68 8.51 -31.36
N GLY A 104 -3.68 7.93 -30.69
CA GLY A 104 -3.64 6.52 -30.33
C GLY A 104 -4.41 6.16 -29.05
N PRO A 105 -4.43 4.87 -28.69
CA PRO A 105 -5.12 4.37 -27.49
C PRO A 105 -4.53 4.92 -26.19
N ASP A 106 -5.39 5.23 -25.21
CA ASP A 106 -4.95 5.62 -23.87
C ASP A 106 -4.48 4.40 -23.05
N TYR A 107 -3.20 4.08 -23.19
CA TYR A 107 -2.57 2.95 -22.50
C TYR A 107 -2.48 3.10 -20.98
N ARG A 108 -2.62 4.30 -20.42
CA ARG A 108 -2.66 4.46 -18.95
C ARG A 108 -3.97 3.92 -18.37
N ARG A 109 -5.05 3.99 -19.14
CA ARG A 109 -6.37 3.49 -18.75
C ARG A 109 -6.63 2.05 -19.21
N VAL A 110 -6.23 1.74 -20.45
CA VAL A 110 -6.57 0.48 -21.13
C VAL A 110 -5.44 -0.57 -21.03
N GLY A 111 -4.21 -0.13 -20.74
CA GLY A 111 -3.04 -1.02 -20.74
C GLY A 111 -3.05 -2.05 -19.61
N PRO A 112 -2.49 -3.25 -19.84
CA PRO A 112 -2.30 -4.24 -18.79
C PRO A 112 -1.43 -3.65 -17.66
N LYS A 113 -1.98 -3.55 -16.45
CA LYS A 113 -1.28 -3.12 -15.23
C LYS A 113 -0.26 -4.13 -14.71
N MET A 114 0.21 -5.06 -15.55
CA MET A 114 1.06 -6.18 -15.14
C MET A 114 2.34 -5.70 -14.44
N LEU A 115 2.81 -4.50 -14.77
CA LEU A 115 4.00 -3.90 -14.17
C LEU A 115 3.75 -3.23 -12.81
N ASP A 116 2.50 -2.91 -12.49
CA ASP A 116 2.12 -2.27 -11.21
C ASP A 116 1.97 -3.31 -10.08
N HIS A 117 1.79 -4.59 -10.41
CA HIS A 117 1.59 -5.65 -9.42
C HIS A 117 2.91 -6.07 -8.74
N GLU A 118 4.05 -5.82 -9.37
CA GLU A 118 5.38 -6.17 -8.84
C GLU A 118 6.09 -4.99 -8.14
N GLY A 119 5.67 -3.76 -8.44
CA GLY A 119 6.25 -2.54 -7.88
C GLY A 119 5.41 -1.99 -6.74
N LYS A 120 5.96 -1.96 -5.52
CA LYS A 120 5.30 -1.31 -4.38
C LYS A 120 5.77 0.15 -4.29
N GLU A 121 4.82 1.07 -4.18
CA GLU A 121 5.09 2.49 -3.92
C GLU A 121 5.08 2.73 -2.41
N VAL A 122 6.07 3.46 -1.91
CA VAL A 122 6.09 3.90 -0.50
C VAL A 122 5.01 4.96 -0.31
N PRO A 123 4.10 4.81 0.67
CA PRO A 123 3.10 5.83 0.99
C PRO A 123 3.77 7.18 1.24
N GLY A 124 3.41 8.20 0.47
CA GLY A 124 3.93 9.57 0.59
C GLY A 124 5.03 9.94 -0.41
N ASN A 125 5.63 8.98 -1.13
CA ASN A 125 6.63 9.27 -2.16
C ASN A 125 6.02 9.37 -3.57
N ARG A 126 6.47 10.37 -4.33
CA ARG A 126 5.91 10.78 -5.63
C ARG A 126 6.35 9.86 -6.77
N GLY A 127 5.77 8.65 -6.83
CA GLY A 127 5.84 7.77 -8.01
C GLY A 127 7.17 7.01 -8.22
N TYR A 128 7.97 6.84 -7.17
CA TYR A 128 9.13 5.95 -7.18
C TYR A 128 8.72 4.56 -6.66
N LYS A 129 9.00 3.51 -7.43
CA LYS A 129 8.60 2.13 -7.14
C LYS A 129 9.80 1.28 -6.77
N TYR A 130 9.59 0.32 -5.86
CA TYR A 130 10.57 -0.72 -5.56
C TYR A 130 10.06 -2.06 -6.07
N PHE A 131 10.89 -2.77 -6.84
CA PHE A 131 10.55 -4.04 -7.49
C PHE A 131 11.30 -5.21 -6.84
N GLY A 132 10.66 -6.39 -6.74
CA GLY A 132 11.34 -7.64 -6.38
C GLY A 132 12.20 -7.53 -5.11
N ALA A 133 13.46 -7.97 -5.17
CA ALA A 133 14.41 -7.91 -4.05
C ALA A 133 14.77 -6.48 -3.59
N ALA A 134 14.49 -5.45 -4.40
CA ALA A 134 14.73 -4.06 -4.01
C ALA A 134 13.85 -3.61 -2.84
N LYS A 135 12.73 -4.30 -2.58
CA LYS A 135 11.85 -4.04 -1.42
C LYS A 135 12.47 -4.52 -0.10
N ASP A 136 13.36 -5.52 -0.18
CA ASP A 136 13.95 -6.19 0.98
C ASP A 136 15.28 -5.54 1.39
N LEU A 137 15.68 -4.47 0.70
CA LEU A 137 16.88 -3.70 1.01
C LEU A 137 16.77 -3.05 2.41
N PRO A 138 17.87 -3.03 3.19
CA PRO A 138 17.91 -2.35 4.48
C PRO A 138 17.57 -0.86 4.30
N GLY A 139 16.67 -0.34 5.15
CA GLY A 139 16.11 1.02 5.06
C GLY A 139 14.88 1.17 4.16
N VAL A 140 14.74 0.38 3.09
CA VAL A 140 13.51 0.37 2.26
C VAL A 140 12.45 -0.54 2.89
N ARG A 141 12.87 -1.68 3.44
CA ARG A 141 11.99 -2.63 4.11
C ARG A 141 11.21 -1.99 5.26
N GLU A 142 11.88 -1.16 6.05
CA GLU A 142 11.28 -0.43 7.18
C GLU A 142 10.21 0.57 6.73
N LEU A 143 10.35 1.16 5.55
CA LEU A 143 9.33 2.05 4.97
C LEU A 143 8.07 1.30 4.51
N PHE A 144 8.18 -0.02 4.29
CA PHE A 144 7.08 -0.87 3.83
C PHE A 144 6.43 -1.72 4.92
N GLU A 145 7.14 -1.97 6.01
CA GLU A 145 6.58 -2.46 7.26
C GLU A 145 5.71 -1.35 7.86
N LYS A 146 4.45 -1.30 7.42
CA LYS A 146 3.44 -0.56 8.18
C LYS A 146 3.41 -1.11 9.59
N GLU A 147 3.40 -0.20 10.58
CA GLU A 147 2.95 -0.52 11.93
C GLU A 147 1.71 -1.42 11.84
N PRO A 148 1.66 -2.54 12.58
CA PRO A 148 0.52 -3.43 12.55
C PRO A 148 -0.72 -2.59 12.79
N VAL A 149 -1.74 -2.78 11.94
CA VAL A 149 -3.01 -2.05 12.02
C VAL A 149 -3.48 -2.17 13.47
N ALA A 150 -3.60 -1.04 14.16
CA ALA A 150 -4.03 -1.02 15.55
C ALA A 150 -5.27 -1.92 15.66
N PRO A 151 -5.33 -2.81 16.67
CA PRO A 151 -6.41 -3.78 16.79
C PRO A 151 -7.74 -3.04 16.62
N PRO A 152 -8.68 -3.59 15.81
CA PRO A 152 -9.93 -2.91 15.51
C PRO A 152 -10.56 -2.48 16.84
N ARG A 153 -10.87 -1.18 16.97
CA ARG A 153 -11.52 -0.68 18.18
C ARG A 153 -12.82 -1.46 18.33
N LYS A 154 -13.09 -1.95 19.55
CA LYS A 154 -14.33 -2.70 19.84
C LYS A 154 -15.51 -1.93 19.24
N THR A 155 -16.31 -2.60 18.44
CA THR A 155 -17.49 -1.98 17.82
C THR A 155 -18.50 -1.64 18.92
N ARG A 156 -19.39 -0.68 18.66
CA ARG A 156 -20.45 -0.32 19.63
C ARG A 156 -21.29 -1.54 20.05
N ALA A 157 -21.50 -2.48 19.11
CA ALA A 157 -22.22 -3.73 19.38
C ALA A 157 -21.45 -4.66 20.34
N GLU A 158 -20.13 -4.75 20.21
CA GLU A 158 -19.29 -5.53 21.14
C GLU A 158 -19.23 -4.89 22.52
N LEU A 159 -19.21 -3.55 22.59
CA LEU A 159 -19.25 -2.83 23.87
C LEU A 159 -20.61 -2.98 24.58
N MET A 160 -21.71 -3.01 23.83
CA MET A 160 -23.07 -3.19 24.36
C MET A 160 -23.38 -4.63 24.77
N LYS A 161 -22.56 -5.61 24.38
CA LYS A 161 -22.79 -7.02 24.72
C LYS A 161 -22.53 -7.31 26.20
N ASP A 162 -21.61 -6.55 26.81
CA ASP A 162 -21.25 -6.66 28.23
C ASP A 162 -22.09 -5.73 29.12
N ILE A 163 -23.10 -5.05 28.54
CA ILE A 163 -24.04 -4.18 29.26
C ILE A 163 -25.34 -4.97 29.40
N ASP A 164 -25.54 -5.57 30.57
CA ASP A 164 -26.72 -6.36 30.93
C ASP A 164 -27.75 -5.52 31.71
N ALA A 165 -28.86 -6.15 32.09
CA ALA A 165 -29.90 -5.51 32.91
C ALA A 165 -29.37 -5.07 34.29
N ASP A 166 -28.34 -5.77 34.77
CA ASP A 166 -27.66 -5.52 36.04
C ASP A 166 -26.93 -4.16 35.99
N TYR A 167 -26.33 -3.78 34.84
CA TYR A 167 -25.75 -2.45 34.64
C TYR A 167 -26.74 -1.29 34.84
N TYR A 168 -28.03 -1.53 34.58
CA TYR A 168 -29.09 -0.54 34.78
C TYR A 168 -29.82 -0.68 36.13
N GLY A 169 -29.35 -1.57 37.02
CA GLY A 169 -29.89 -1.73 38.37
C GLY A 169 -31.25 -2.43 38.42
N TYR A 170 -31.70 -3.08 37.35
CA TYR A 170 -33.02 -3.73 37.31
C TYR A 170 -33.15 -4.94 38.25
N ARG A 171 -32.05 -5.40 38.87
CA ARG A 171 -32.04 -6.51 39.84
C ARG A 171 -31.63 -6.08 41.24
N ASP A 172 -31.33 -4.79 41.46
CA ASP A 172 -30.96 -4.25 42.77
C ASP A 172 -32.16 -4.17 43.72
N GLU A 173 -33.39 -4.20 43.19
CA GLU A 173 -34.63 -4.28 44.00
C GLU A 173 -34.99 -5.72 44.41
N ASP A 174 -34.48 -6.73 43.67
CA ASP A 174 -34.83 -8.15 43.85
C ASP A 174 -33.93 -8.87 44.89
N ASP A 175 -32.79 -8.28 45.27
CA ASP A 175 -31.88 -8.86 46.26
C ASP A 175 -32.37 -8.71 47.71
N GLY A 176 -33.43 -7.91 47.92
CA GLY A 176 -34.06 -7.67 49.22
C GLY A 176 -33.18 -6.93 50.23
N ALA A 177 -32.01 -6.43 49.84
CA ALA A 177 -31.08 -5.72 50.71
C ALA A 177 -31.43 -4.23 50.87
N LEU A 178 -32.11 -3.65 49.87
CA LEU A 178 -32.48 -2.24 49.86
C LEU A 178 -33.49 -1.87 50.96
N VAL A 179 -34.56 -2.66 51.12
CA VAL A 179 -35.66 -2.38 52.07
C VAL A 179 -35.20 -2.37 53.54
N PRO A 180 -34.38 -3.33 54.03
CA PRO A 180 -33.81 -3.26 55.38
C PRO A 180 -32.95 -2.01 55.59
N LEU A 181 -32.14 -1.63 54.60
CA LEU A 181 -31.30 -0.45 54.66
C LEU A 181 -32.16 0.82 54.78
N GLU A 182 -33.20 0.95 53.95
CA GLU A 182 -34.13 2.08 53.99
C GLU A 182 -34.82 2.20 55.36
N GLN A 183 -35.24 1.09 55.95
CA GLN A 183 -35.84 1.08 57.30
C GLN A 183 -34.85 1.50 58.40
N GLU A 184 -33.57 1.13 58.28
CA GLU A 184 -32.53 1.59 59.20
C GLU A 184 -32.29 3.10 59.05
N TYR A 185 -32.23 3.60 57.82
CA TYR A 185 -32.08 5.04 57.54
C TYR A 185 -33.30 5.84 57.97
N GLU A 186 -34.52 5.34 57.78
CA GLU A 186 -35.75 5.98 58.27
C GLU A 186 -35.78 6.07 59.80
N LYS A 187 -35.34 5.01 60.51
CA LYS A 187 -35.22 5.03 61.97
C LYS A 187 -34.17 6.05 62.42
N GLN A 188 -33.04 6.16 61.72
CA GLN A 188 -31.99 7.15 62.02
C GLN A 188 -32.42 8.59 61.68
N GLY A 189 -33.13 8.80 60.58
CA GLY A 189 -33.64 10.11 60.15
C GLY A 189 -34.82 10.59 60.98
N GLY A 190 -35.73 9.69 61.37
CA GLY A 190 -36.82 9.95 62.30
C GLY A 190 -36.33 10.29 63.71
N ALA A 191 -35.28 9.60 64.18
CA ALA A 191 -34.61 9.94 65.43
C ALA A 191 -33.87 11.30 65.39
N SER A 192 -33.49 11.77 64.20
CA SER A 192 -32.84 13.07 64.00
C SER A 192 -33.86 14.23 63.89
N SER A 193 -35.02 14.00 63.26
CA SER A 193 -36.12 14.97 63.18
C SER A 193 -36.84 15.18 64.53
N ALA A 194 -36.98 14.13 65.35
CA ALA A 194 -37.60 14.24 66.68
C ALA A 194 -36.80 15.09 67.68
N LYS A 195 -35.52 15.36 67.42
CA LYS A 195 -34.65 16.17 68.30
C LYS A 195 -34.66 17.67 67.99
N HIS A 196 -35.32 18.12 66.92
CA HIS A 196 -35.27 19.50 66.46
C HIS A 196 -36.61 20.28 66.59
N GLY A 197 -37.45 19.92 67.57
CA GLY A 197 -38.61 20.73 67.99
C GLY A 197 -38.18 22.03 68.69
N HIS A 198 -38.45 23.15 68.03
CA HIS A 198 -37.95 24.52 68.19
C HIS A 198 -38.29 25.24 69.53
N PRO A 199 -37.52 26.28 69.94
CA PRO A 199 -38.17 27.55 70.32
C PRO A 199 -37.56 28.76 69.60
N GLY A 200 -38.46 29.66 69.19
CA GLY A 200 -38.21 30.69 68.19
C GLY A 200 -37.42 31.92 68.62
N VAL A 201 -36.97 32.66 67.62
CA VAL A 201 -36.43 34.02 67.76
C VAL A 201 -37.05 34.89 66.67
N VAL A 202 -37.75 35.92 67.14
CA VAL A 202 -38.37 37.02 66.41
C VAL A 202 -37.28 37.84 65.70
N THR A 203 -37.46 38.17 64.43
CA THR A 203 -36.72 39.27 63.79
C THR A 203 -37.66 40.18 63.00
N GLU A 204 -37.61 41.45 63.37
CA GLU A 204 -38.40 42.57 62.87
C GLU A 204 -38.19 42.80 61.36
N ARG A 205 -39.28 43.05 60.64
CA ARG A 205 -39.23 43.69 59.31
C ARG A 205 -39.30 45.18 59.51
N GLN A 206 -38.19 45.88 59.29
CA GLN A 206 -38.22 47.32 59.08
C GLN A 206 -38.84 47.60 57.71
N ILE A 207 -39.93 48.36 57.75
CA ILE A 207 -40.61 48.98 56.62
C ILE A 207 -39.91 50.32 56.41
N GLU A 208 -39.32 50.57 55.25
CA GLU A 208 -39.16 51.94 54.77
C GLU A 208 -39.60 52.03 53.31
N ASN A 209 -40.66 52.82 53.14
CA ASN A 209 -41.18 53.32 51.88
C ASN A 209 -40.25 54.43 51.38
N ASN A 210 -39.84 54.37 50.10
CA ASN A 210 -40.11 55.37 49.06
C ASN A 210 -39.49 54.89 47.74
#